data_AF-A0A3C1ZST0-F1
#
_entry.id   AF-A0A3C1ZST0-F1
#
_cell.length_a   1.000
_cell.length_b   1.000
_cell.length_c   1.000
_cell.angle_alpha   90.00
_cell.angle_beta   90.00
_cell.angle_gamma   90.00
#
_symmetry.space_group_name_H-M   'P 1'
#
loop_
_entity.id
_entity.type
_entity.pdbx_description
1 polymer ?
#
loop_
_entity_poly.entity_id
_entity_poly.type
_entity_poly.pdbx_seq_one_letter_code
_entity_poly.pdbx_strand_id
1 'polypeptide(L)'
;EISQKIGLTTATLSYSRPSLRGRELFGDEGVLLQGNKWRTGANATTRVDFSQDVTVGGQPLAPGTYALLSTPHEQDWTLHYYAYEK
;
A
#
# COMPACT_ATOMS: atom_id res chain seq x y z
N GLU A 1 7.00 -4.40 10.04
CA GLU A 1 6.50 -5.44 9.13
C GLU A 1 5.36 -6.17 9.81
N ILE A 2 4.36 -6.61 9.05
CA ILE A 2 3.29 -7.50 9.52
C ILE A 2 3.21 -8.65 8.52
N SER A 3 3.14 -9.88 9.01
CA SER A 3 2.93 -11.06 8.17
C SER A 3 1.73 -11.84 8.69
N GLN A 4 0.90 -12.32 7.77
CA GLN A 4 -0.30 -13.07 8.07
C GLN A 4 -0.41 -14.27 7.13
N LYS A 5 -0.70 -15.43 7.71
CA LYS A 5 -1.08 -16.63 6.94
C LYS A 5 -2.59 -16.66 6.76
N ILE A 6 -3.04 -16.89 5.53
CA ILE A 6 -4.43 -16.99 5.09
C ILE A 6 -4.54 -18.28 4.28
N GLY A 7 -5.06 -19.34 4.88
CA GLY A 7 -5.06 -20.67 4.27
C GLY A 7 -3.63 -21.16 4.01
N LEU A 8 -3.29 -21.35 2.73
CA LEU A 8 -1.94 -21.72 2.27
C LEU A 8 -1.08 -20.51 1.86
N THR A 9 -1.67 -19.32 1.79
CA THR A 9 -0.98 -18.09 1.35
C THR A 9 -0.43 -17.34 2.56
N THR A 10 0.80 -16.86 2.46
CA THR A 10 1.37 -15.88 3.37
C THR A 10 1.39 -14.53 2.67
N ALA A 11 0.81 -13.52 3.32
CA ALA A 11 0.87 -12.13 2.89
C ALA A 11 1.74 -11.34 3.88
N THR A 12 2.79 -10.70 3.40
CA THR A 12 3.72 -9.91 4.23
C THR A 12 3.72 -8.46 3.79
N LEU A 13 3.37 -7.55 4.70
CA LEU A 13 3.40 -6.11 4.47
C LEU A 13 4.61 -5.48 5.16
N SER A 14 5.57 -5.03 4.35
CA SER A 14 6.69 -4.22 4.81
C SER A 14 6.36 -2.74 4.57
N TYR A 15 6.26 -1.96 5.64
CA TYR A 15 5.85 -0.56 5.58
C TYR A 15 6.65 0.27 6.59
N SER A 16 6.65 1.58 6.39
CA SER A 16 7.23 2.57 7.30
C SER A 16 6.14 3.52 7.80
N ARG A 17 6.16 3.88 9.09
CA ARG A 17 5.20 4.79 9.74
C ARG A 17 5.93 5.92 10.46
N PRO A 18 6.42 6.95 9.75
CA PRO A 18 6.99 8.12 10.41
C PRO A 18 5.90 8.96 11.08
N SER A 19 6.29 9.71 12.10
CA SER A 19 5.41 10.65 12.80
C SER A 19 5.04 11.85 11.93
N LEU A 20 3.81 12.33 12.06
CA LEU A 20 3.33 13.54 11.37
C LEU A 20 4.00 14.82 11.89
N ARG A 21 4.55 14.81 13.11
CA ARG A 21 5.21 15.95 13.75
C ARG A 21 4.35 17.23 13.74
N GLY A 22 3.06 17.09 14.04
CA GLY A 22 2.11 18.20 14.10
C GLY A 22 1.54 18.66 12.75
N ARG A 23 1.93 18.04 11.63
CA ARG A 23 1.32 18.29 10.32
C ARG A 23 -0.03 17.59 10.19
N GLU A 24 -0.95 18.24 9.49
CA GLU A 24 -2.21 17.60 9.10
C GLU A 24 -1.96 16.53 8.05
N LEU A 25 -2.68 15.41 8.16
CA LEU A 25 -2.55 14.33 7.19
C LEU A 25 -3.30 14.69 5.91
N PHE A 26 -4.58 15.07 6.00
CA PHE A 26 -5.46 15.43 4.88
C PHE A 26 -5.78 16.92 4.88
N GLY A 27 -6.26 17.44 3.73
CA GLY A 27 -6.64 18.84 3.54
C GLY A 27 -5.75 19.55 2.52
N ASP A 28 -6.06 20.81 2.20
CA ASP A 28 -5.33 21.60 1.19
C ASP A 28 -3.84 21.79 1.56
N GLU A 29 -3.54 21.85 2.86
CA GLU A 29 -2.18 21.96 3.43
C GLU A 29 -1.67 20.61 3.98
N GLY A 30 -2.41 19.52 3.74
CA GLY A 30 -2.11 18.18 4.25
C GLY A 30 -0.92 17.52 3.56
N VAL A 31 -0.26 16.60 4.26
CA VAL A 31 0.82 15.78 3.67
C VAL A 31 0.30 14.88 2.54
N LEU A 32 -1.01 14.58 2.56
CA LEU A 32 -1.75 13.85 1.54
C LEU A 32 -2.69 14.78 0.78
N LEU A 33 -2.39 14.98 -0.50
CA LEU A 33 -3.31 15.65 -1.42
C LEU A 33 -4.32 14.65 -1.97
N GLN A 34 -5.60 14.91 -1.75
CA GLN A 34 -6.69 14.08 -2.29
C GLN A 34 -6.67 14.05 -3.82
N GLY A 35 -7.11 12.93 -4.40
CA GLY A 35 -7.16 12.72 -5.84
C GLY A 35 -5.81 12.48 -6.53
N ASN A 36 -4.70 12.67 -5.81
CA ASN A 36 -3.36 12.46 -6.36
C ASN A 36 -2.82 11.08 -6.00
N LYS A 37 -2.28 10.39 -7.00
CA LYS A 37 -1.59 9.11 -6.79
C LYS A 37 -0.31 9.35 -6.00
N TRP A 38 -0.13 8.63 -4.91
CA TRP A 38 1.08 8.69 -4.09
C TRP A 38 1.67 7.30 -3.82
N ARG A 39 2.92 7.28 -3.35
CA ARG A 39 3.54 6.09 -2.79
C ARG A 39 3.06 5.89 -1.36
N THR A 40 2.26 4.87 -1.13
CA THR A 40 1.66 4.61 0.18
C THR A 40 2.70 4.51 1.28
N GLY A 41 2.48 5.25 2.37
CA GLY A 41 3.41 5.36 3.49
C GLY A 41 4.47 6.45 3.27
N ALA A 42 5.60 6.35 3.97
CA ALA A 42 6.68 7.34 3.89
C ALA A 42 8.04 6.70 4.18
N ASN A 43 9.16 7.36 3.88
CA ASN A 43 10.52 6.79 3.89
C ASN A 43 10.66 5.65 2.86
N ALA A 44 10.74 4.38 3.27
CA ALA A 44 10.85 3.25 2.35
C ALA A 44 9.51 2.94 1.66
N THR A 45 9.57 2.44 0.42
CA THR A 45 8.38 2.00 -0.33
C THR A 45 7.62 0.94 0.45
N THR A 46 6.32 1.17 0.67
CA THR A 46 5.46 0.13 1.24
C THR A 46 5.31 -0.98 0.21
N ARG A 47 5.58 -2.20 0.64
CA ARG A 47 5.55 -3.40 -0.20
C ARG A 47 4.66 -4.45 0.43
N VAL A 48 3.94 -5.17 -0.42
CA VAL A 48 3.23 -6.39 -0.05
C VAL A 48 3.83 -7.55 -0.83
N ASP A 49 4.11 -8.63 -0.14
CA ASP A 49 4.59 -9.88 -0.73
C ASP A 49 3.53 -10.97 -0.55
N PHE A 50 3.20 -11.66 -1.65
CA PHE A 50 2.27 -12.77 -1.65
C PHE A 50 2.98 -14.06 -2.07
N SER A 51 2.86 -15.09 -1.23
CA SER A 51 3.52 -16.38 -1.49
C SER A 51 2.82 -17.28 -2.51
N GLN A 52 1.61 -16.92 -2.93
CA GLN A 52 0.75 -17.68 -3.85
C GLN A 52 -0.07 -16.70 -4.68
N ASP A 53 -0.74 -17.17 -5.73
CA ASP A 53 -1.74 -16.39 -6.46
C ASP A 53 -2.84 -15.91 -5.51
N VAL A 54 -3.24 -14.64 -5.65
CA VAL A 54 -4.29 -14.03 -4.85
C VAL A 54 -5.24 -13.22 -5.73
N THR A 55 -6.43 -12.93 -5.21
CA THR A 55 -7.33 -11.93 -5.80
C THR A 55 -7.55 -10.82 -4.79
N VAL A 56 -7.26 -9.58 -5.18
CA VAL A 56 -7.41 -8.40 -4.34
C VAL A 56 -8.31 -7.40 -5.05
N GLY A 57 -9.44 -7.03 -4.43
CA GLY A 57 -10.42 -6.13 -5.06
C GLY A 57 -10.99 -6.67 -6.37
N GLY A 58 -11.08 -8.00 -6.53
CA GLY A 58 -11.51 -8.65 -7.77
C GLY A 58 -10.44 -8.74 -8.87
N GLN A 59 -9.21 -8.23 -8.63
CA GLN A 59 -8.11 -8.32 -9.57
C GLN A 59 -7.15 -9.46 -9.19
N PRO A 60 -6.82 -10.38 -10.12
CA PRO A 60 -5.85 -11.44 -9.85
C PRO A 60 -4.43 -10.87 -9.80
N LEU A 61 -3.62 -11.36 -8.86
CA LEU A 61 -2.20 -11.06 -8.71
C LEU A 61 -1.42 -12.37 -8.55
N ALA A 62 -0.34 -12.50 -9.30
CA ALA A 62 0.58 -13.62 -9.20
C ALA A 62 1.39 -13.57 -7.88
N PRO A 63 2.06 -14.68 -7.49
CA PRO A 63 3.00 -14.64 -6.39
C PRO A 63 4.13 -13.63 -6.66
N GLY A 64 4.51 -12.87 -5.65
CA GLY A 64 5.60 -11.90 -5.76
C GLY A 64 5.45 -10.69 -4.86
N THR A 65 6.43 -9.80 -4.97
CA THR A 65 6.47 -8.54 -4.24
C THR A 65 5.91 -7.41 -5.11
N TYR A 66 5.01 -6.62 -4.53
CA TYR A 66 4.38 -5.46 -5.16
C TYR A 66 4.60 -4.19 -4.35
N ALA A 67 4.96 -3.10 -5.03
CA ALA A 67 4.94 -1.77 -4.46
C ALA A 67 3.50 -1.27 -4.39
N LEU A 68 3.10 -0.78 -3.22
CA LEU A 68 1.77 -0.27 -2.97
C LEU A 68 1.73 1.25 -3.17
N LEU A 69 0.93 1.68 -4.14
CA LEU A 69 0.55 3.08 -4.33
C LEU A 69 -0.95 3.21 -4.05
N SER A 70 -1.41 4.41 -3.72
CA SER A 70 -2.84 4.67 -3.58
C SER A 70 -3.24 6.03 -4.12
N THR A 71 -4.48 6.13 -4.56
CA THR A 71 -5.13 7.40 -4.86
C THR A 71 -6.29 7.55 -3.87
N PRO A 72 -6.14 8.40 -2.84
CA PRO A 72 -7.19 8.63 -1.86
C PRO A 72 -8.25 9.60 -2.40
N HIS A 73 -9.51 9.25 -2.26
CA HIS A 73 -10.66 10.15 -2.37
C HIS A 73 -11.35 10.25 -1.00
N GLU A 74 -12.31 11.18 -0.84
CA GLU A 74 -13.00 11.39 0.44
C GLU A 74 -13.72 10.14 0.95
N GLN A 75 -14.24 9.32 0.03
CA GLN A 75 -15.12 8.20 0.34
C GLN A 75 -14.47 6.84 0.07
N ASP A 76 -13.57 6.76 -0.89
CA ASP A 76 -12.91 5.54 -1.30
C ASP A 76 -11.44 5.76 -1.66
N TRP A 77 -10.70 4.66 -1.74
CA TRP A 77 -9.29 4.68 -2.10
C TRP A 77 -9.08 3.69 -3.22
N THR A 78 -8.43 4.13 -4.28
CA THR A 78 -7.92 3.21 -5.30
C THR A 78 -6.54 2.73 -4.89
N LEU A 79 -6.37 1.41 -4.74
CA LEU A 79 -5.07 0.80 -4.48
C LEU A 79 -4.45 0.31 -5.79
N HIS A 80 -3.16 0.59 -5.96
CA HIS A 80 -2.40 0.20 -7.14
C HIS A 80 -1.26 -0.73 -6.70
N TYR A 81 -1.17 -1.88 -7.36
CA TYR A 81 -0.14 -2.89 -7.12
C TYR A 81 0.79 -2.93 -8.32
N TYR A 82 2.03 -2.50 -8.14
CA TYR A 82 3.05 -2.54 -9.20
C TYR A 82 4.08 -3.60 -8.85
N ALA A 83 4.41 -4.47 -9.80
CA ALA A 83 5.49 -5.45 -9.61
C ALA A 83 6.76 -4.72 -9.15
N TYR A 84 7.37 -5.21 -8.08
CA TYR A 84 8.55 -4.61 -7.48
C TYR A 84 9.73 -5.58 -7.61
N GLU A 85 10.50 -5.39 -8.67
CA GLU A 85 11.79 -6.05 -8.84
C GLU A 85 12.85 -5.23 -8.09
N LYS A 86 13.74 -5.93 -7.39
CA LYS A 86 14.76 -5.33 -6.53
C LYS A 86 15.93 -4.78 -7.33
#